data_AF-A0A6I3FGP2-F1
#
_entry.id   AF-A0A6I3FGP2-F1
#
_cell.length_a   1.000
_cell.length_b   1.000
_cell.length_c   1.000
_cell.angle_alpha   90.00
_cell.angle_beta   90.00
_cell.angle_gamma   90.00
#
_symmetry.space_group_name_H-M   'P 1'
#
loop_
_entity.id
_entity.type
_entity.pdbx_description
1 polymer ?
#
loop_
_entity_poly.entity_id
_entity_poly.type
_entity_poly.pdbx_seq_one_letter_code
_entity_poly.pdbx_strand_id
1 'polypeptide(L)'
;MTNGRRALGAHGEQLAARWYESRGYTVVARNWRSRTGEIDLVVSRGSLVVICEVKTRSSTAYGTPAEAVGRTKQQRLRRLAIEWIGESGRHPSAIRFDVACVMRGVVDVIESAF
;
A
#
# COMPACT_ATOMS: atom_id res chain seq x y z
N MET A 1 10.40 -20.02 12.78
CA MET A 1 10.78 -19.40 11.47
C MET A 1 9.86 -18.22 11.08
N THR A 2 9.43 -17.37 12.03
CA THR A 2 8.35 -16.38 11.84
C THR A 2 8.82 -14.92 11.89
N ASN A 3 10.02 -14.66 12.39
CA ASN A 3 10.51 -13.29 12.66
C ASN A 3 11.06 -12.60 11.38
N GLY A 4 11.77 -13.35 10.54
CA GLY A 4 12.42 -12.79 9.34
C GLY A 4 11.46 -12.27 8.27
N ARG A 5 10.34 -12.97 8.00
CA ARG A 5 9.33 -12.51 7.03
C ARG A 5 8.58 -11.26 7.50
N ARG A 6 8.28 -11.17 8.80
CA ARG A 6 7.62 -9.99 9.39
C ARG A 6 8.55 -8.78 9.37
N ALA A 7 9.81 -8.96 9.77
CA ALA A 7 10.82 -7.90 9.70
C ALA A 7 11.04 -7.43 8.25
N LEU A 8 11.07 -8.35 7.29
CA LEU A 8 11.19 -8.03 5.87
C LEU A 8 9.98 -7.22 5.37
N GLY A 9 8.76 -7.61 5.76
CA GLY A 9 7.52 -6.87 5.43
C GLY A 9 7.53 -5.45 5.99
N ALA A 10 7.80 -5.31 7.29
CA ALA A 10 7.88 -4.01 7.95
C ALA A 10 8.98 -3.10 7.35
N HIS A 11 10.12 -3.68 6.96
CA HIS A 11 11.17 -2.96 6.25
C HIS A 11 10.70 -2.48 4.86
N GLY A 12 9.96 -3.32 4.13
CA GLY A 12 9.36 -2.95 2.86
C GLY A 12 8.38 -1.80 2.98
N GLU A 13 7.47 -1.85 3.95
CA GLU A 13 6.54 -0.75 4.22
C GLU A 13 7.26 0.56 4.57
N GLN A 14 8.33 0.48 5.36
CA GLN A 14 9.15 1.64 5.69
C GLN A 14 9.82 2.25 4.45
N LEU A 15 10.28 1.42 3.51
CA LEU A 15 10.86 1.90 2.27
C LEU A 15 9.80 2.52 1.34
N ALA A 16 8.63 1.90 1.23
CA ALA A 16 7.50 2.44 0.47
C ALA A 16 7.04 3.79 1.02
N ALA A 17 6.90 3.92 2.35
CA ALA A 17 6.59 5.19 3.01
C ALA A 17 7.58 6.29 2.64
N ARG A 18 8.89 6.02 2.75
CA ARG A 18 9.94 6.98 2.37
C ARG A 18 9.92 7.34 0.88
N TRP A 19 9.59 6.39 0.02
CA TRP A 19 9.44 6.64 -1.41
C TRP A 19 8.32 7.65 -1.69
N TYR A 20 7.20 7.57 -0.97
CA TYR A 20 6.09 8.52 -1.06
C TYR A 20 6.44 9.88 -0.44
N GLU A 21 7.05 9.90 0.75
CA GLU A 21 7.47 11.12 1.43
C GLU A 21 8.44 11.94 0.57
N SER A 22 9.42 11.28 -0.06
CA SER A 22 10.36 11.94 -0.99
C SER A 22 9.69 12.52 -2.25
N ARG A 23 8.43 12.17 -2.52
CA ARG A 23 7.61 12.67 -3.64
C ARG A 23 6.49 13.64 -3.19
N GLY A 24 6.58 14.13 -1.96
CA GLY A 24 5.68 15.14 -1.42
C GLY A 24 4.33 14.58 -0.95
N TYR A 25 4.23 13.28 -0.70
CA TYR A 25 3.07 12.70 -0.02
C TYR A 25 3.29 12.67 1.49
N THR A 26 2.21 12.77 2.25
CA THR A 26 2.19 12.56 3.70
C THR A 26 1.69 11.16 4.00
N VAL A 27 2.39 10.42 4.86
CA VAL A 27 1.89 9.15 5.40
C VAL A 27 0.80 9.45 6.43
N VAL A 28 -0.41 8.94 6.19
CA VAL A 28 -1.57 9.19 7.06
C VAL A 28 -1.99 7.95 7.85
N ALA A 29 -1.66 6.75 7.36
CA ALA A 29 -1.82 5.52 8.11
C ALA A 29 -0.83 4.44 7.64
N ARG A 30 -0.44 3.55 8.55
CA ARG A 30 0.37 2.36 8.28
C ARG A 30 -0.23 1.18 9.02
N ASN A 31 -0.26 0.00 8.40
CA ASN A 31 -0.86 -1.20 8.99
C ASN A 31 -2.26 -0.92 9.59
N TRP A 32 -3.07 -0.14 8.88
CA TRP A 32 -4.42 0.17 9.35
C TRP A 32 -5.27 -1.09 9.21
N ARG A 33 -6.03 -1.41 10.27
CA ARG A 33 -6.79 -2.65 10.36
C ARG A 33 -8.23 -2.37 10.69
N SER A 34 -9.11 -3.10 10.02
CA SER A 34 -10.52 -3.21 10.37
C SER A 34 -10.90 -4.67 10.56
N ARG A 35 -12.17 -4.92 10.87
CA ARG A 35 -12.72 -6.27 10.92
C ARG A 35 -12.67 -7.00 9.56
N THR A 36 -12.57 -6.26 8.45
CA THR A 36 -12.66 -6.84 7.10
C THR A 36 -11.31 -7.00 6.41
N GLY A 37 -10.22 -6.52 7.02
CA GLY A 37 -8.86 -6.67 6.51
C GLY A 37 -7.90 -5.59 6.98
N GLU A 38 -6.86 -5.39 6.17
CA GLU A 38 -5.69 -4.57 6.47
C GLU A 38 -5.32 -3.74 5.24
N ILE A 39 -4.91 -2.49 5.48
CA ILE A 39 -4.25 -1.62 4.51
C ILE A 39 -2.82 -1.40 4.98
N ASP A 40 -1.86 -1.80 4.15
CA ASP A 40 -0.43 -1.69 4.48
C ASP A 40 -0.02 -0.21 4.65
N LEU A 41 -0.39 0.65 3.70
CA LEU A 41 -0.01 2.05 3.69
C LEU A 41 -1.13 2.93 3.10
N VAL A 42 -1.44 4.02 3.80
CA VAL A 42 -2.26 5.12 3.26
C VAL A 42 -1.44 6.39 3.26
N VAL A 43 -1.37 7.04 2.11
CA VAL A 43 -0.70 8.33 1.94
C VAL A 43 -1.62 9.35 1.28
N SER A 44 -1.31 10.63 1.43
CA SER A 44 -2.10 11.70 0.82
C SER A 44 -1.23 12.80 0.23
N ARG A 45 -1.71 13.44 -0.85
CA ARG A 45 -1.12 14.66 -1.42
C ARG A 45 -2.22 15.59 -1.87
N GLY A 46 -2.40 16.72 -1.18
CA GLY A 46 -3.58 17.56 -1.36
C GLY A 46 -4.86 16.79 -1.05
N SER A 47 -5.82 16.81 -1.98
CA SER A 47 -7.10 16.10 -1.87
C SER A 47 -7.07 14.65 -2.41
N LEU A 48 -5.90 14.17 -2.85
CA LEU A 48 -5.70 12.78 -3.26
C LEU A 48 -5.35 11.92 -2.03
N VAL A 49 -6.08 10.82 -1.87
CA VAL A 49 -5.71 9.71 -0.98
C VAL A 49 -5.25 8.53 -1.84
N VAL A 50 -4.14 7.91 -1.43
CA VAL A 50 -3.61 6.71 -2.08
C VAL A 50 -3.65 5.56 -1.07
N ILE A 51 -4.28 4.47 -1.48
CA ILE A 51 -4.25 3.18 -0.80
C ILE A 51 -3.17 2.35 -1.46
N CYS A 52 -2.09 2.06 -0.74
CA CYS A 52 -0.94 1.35 -1.29
C CYS A 52 -0.80 -0.02 -0.63
N GLU A 53 -0.85 -1.07 -1.44
CA GLU A 53 -0.43 -2.41 -1.06
C GLU A 53 1.09 -2.52 -1.21
N VAL A 54 1.78 -3.11 -0.23
CA VAL A 54 3.24 -3.27 -0.23
C VAL A 54 3.60 -4.75 -0.38
N LYS A 55 4.39 -5.05 -1.42
CA LYS A 55 4.88 -6.40 -1.74
C LYS A 55 6.39 -6.44 -1.62
N THR A 56 6.88 -7.02 -0.53
CA THR A 56 8.32 -7.29 -0.38
C THR A 56 8.67 -8.64 -0.98
N ARG A 57 9.65 -8.68 -1.89
CA ARG A 57 10.07 -9.89 -2.60
C ARG A 57 11.55 -10.21 -2.34
N SER A 58 11.87 -11.50 -2.29
CA SER A 58 13.25 -12.01 -2.25
C SER A 58 13.78 -12.47 -3.61
N SER A 59 12.91 -12.64 -4.62
CA SER A 59 13.28 -13.04 -5.99
C SER A 59 12.40 -12.36 -7.06
N THR A 60 12.90 -12.34 -8.30
CA THR A 60 12.25 -11.78 -9.50
C THR A 60 11.32 -12.77 -10.22
N ALA A 61 11.16 -13.99 -9.71
CA ALA A 61 10.53 -15.11 -10.43
C ALA A 61 8.98 -15.04 -10.56
N TYR A 62 8.35 -13.91 -10.25
CA TYR A 62 6.90 -13.74 -10.26
C TYR A 62 6.52 -12.54 -11.13
N GLY A 63 5.41 -12.66 -11.87
CA GLY A 63 4.87 -11.66 -12.82
C GLY A 63 4.67 -10.25 -12.24
N THR A 64 4.08 -9.35 -13.03
CA THR A 64 4.07 -7.93 -12.67
C THR A 64 3.35 -7.70 -11.32
N PRO A 65 3.78 -6.71 -10.53
CA PRO A 65 3.16 -6.43 -9.23
C PRO A 65 1.65 -6.16 -9.29
N ALA A 66 1.18 -5.52 -10.38
CA ALA A 66 -0.24 -5.25 -10.61
C ALA A 66 -1.03 -6.54 -10.89
N GLU A 67 -0.50 -7.44 -11.72
CA GLU A 67 -1.09 -8.77 -11.96
C GLU A 67 -1.16 -9.62 -10.68
N ALA A 68 -0.26 -9.36 -9.71
CA ALA A 68 -0.23 -10.06 -8.44
C ALA A 68 -1.36 -9.65 -7.47
N VAL A 69 -2.08 -8.54 -7.72
CA VAL A 69 -3.27 -8.17 -6.93
C VAL A 69 -4.51 -8.65 -7.67
N GLY A 70 -4.88 -9.91 -7.44
CA GLY A 70 -6.06 -10.51 -8.05
C GLY A 70 -7.38 -9.80 -7.68
N ARG A 71 -8.41 -9.97 -8.52
CA ARG A 71 -9.71 -9.28 -8.40
C ARG A 71 -10.32 -9.31 -7.00
N THR A 72 -10.26 -10.44 -6.30
CA THR A 72 -10.77 -10.57 -4.92
C THR A 72 -10.06 -9.62 -3.95
N LYS A 73 -8.74 -9.46 -4.09
CA LYS A 73 -7.96 -8.55 -3.25
C LYS A 73 -8.24 -7.09 -3.61
N GLN A 74 -8.38 -6.77 -4.90
CA GLN A 74 -8.78 -5.44 -5.35
C GLN A 74 -10.11 -5.01 -4.74
N GLN A 75 -11.14 -5.86 -4.80
CA GLN A 75 -12.45 -5.58 -4.21
C GLN A 75 -12.37 -5.39 -2.68
N ARG A 76 -11.54 -6.18 -2.00
CA ARG A 76 -11.28 -6.00 -0.56
C ARG A 76 -10.63 -4.65 -0.27
N LEU A 77 -9.60 -4.26 -1.03
CA LEU A 77 -8.92 -2.98 -0.85
C LEU A 77 -9.86 -1.80 -1.10
N ARG A 78 -10.75 -1.89 -2.10
CA ARG A 78 -11.80 -0.87 -2.33
C ARG A 78 -12.73 -0.72 -1.14
N ARG A 79 -13.17 -1.84 -0.56
CA ARG A 79 -14.00 -1.81 0.66
C ARG A 79 -13.26 -1.21 1.85
N LEU A 80 -12.01 -1.63 2.07
CA LEU A 80 -11.18 -1.11 3.15
C LEU A 80 -10.93 0.40 3.00
N ALA A 81 -10.75 0.88 1.77
CA ALA A 81 -10.62 2.31 1.52
C ALA A 81 -11.85 3.10 1.98
N ILE A 82 -13.05 2.59 1.70
CA ILE A 82 -14.31 3.21 2.15
C ILE A 82 -14.40 3.23 3.68
N GLU A 83 -14.07 2.10 4.32
CA GLU A 83 -14.06 1.99 5.79
C GLU A 83 -13.06 2.98 6.41
N TRP A 84 -11.83 3.03 5.90
CA TRP A 84 -10.80 3.97 6.37
C TRP A 84 -11.22 5.44 6.18
N ILE A 85 -11.80 5.79 5.03
CA ILE A 85 -12.28 7.16 4.78
C ILE A 85 -13.34 7.55 5.81
N GLY A 86 -14.31 6.67 6.07
CA GLY A 86 -15.38 6.89 7.04
C GLY A 86 -14.87 7.14 8.46
N GLU A 87 -13.79 6.47 8.87
CA GLU A 87 -13.17 6.65 10.19
C GLU A 87 -12.20 7.84 10.26
N SER A 88 -11.56 8.19 9.14
CA SER A 88 -10.50 9.21 9.11
C SER A 88 -10.99 10.65 9.22
N GLY A 89 -12.29 10.90 9.01
CA GLY A 89 -12.85 12.26 8.91
C GLY A 89 -12.38 13.04 7.68
N ARG A 90 -11.72 12.38 6.71
CA ARG A 90 -11.22 13.00 5.48
C ARG A 90 -12.27 12.93 4.36
N HIS A 91 -12.24 13.94 3.51
CA HIS A 91 -13.09 14.03 2.32
C HIS A 91 -12.21 14.18 1.07
N PRO A 92 -11.56 13.09 0.61
CA PRO A 92 -10.73 13.14 -0.59
C PRO A 92 -11.58 13.38 -1.83
N SER A 93 -11.07 14.16 -2.78
CA SER A 93 -11.71 14.33 -4.10
C SER A 93 -11.32 13.22 -5.08
N ALA A 94 -10.26 12.47 -4.76
CA ALA A 94 -9.77 11.34 -5.55
C ALA A 94 -9.16 10.27 -4.64
N ILE A 95 -9.38 9.01 -5.01
CA ILE A 95 -8.76 7.84 -4.38
C ILE A 95 -8.02 7.07 -5.46
N ARG A 96 -6.76 6.73 -5.20
CA ARG A 96 -5.92 5.91 -6.10
C ARG A 96 -5.45 4.66 -5.39
N PHE A 97 -5.37 3.55 -6.12
CA PHE A 97 -4.89 2.27 -5.61
C PHE A 97 -3.55 1.97 -6.25
N ASP A 98 -2.51 1.94 -5.43
CA ASP A 98 -1.13 1.74 -5.88
C ASP A 98 -0.60 0.41 -5.34
N VAL A 99 0.41 -0.13 -6.03
CA VAL A 99 1.16 -1.30 -5.56
C VAL A 99 2.64 -0.95 -5.51
N ALA A 100 3.22 -0.98 -4.32
CA ALA A 100 4.65 -0.82 -4.11
C ALA A 100 5.34 -2.18 -4.07
N CYS A 101 6.27 -2.43 -4.96
CA CYS A 101 7.16 -3.58 -4.93
C CYS A 101 8.52 -3.20 -4.35
N VAL A 102 8.93 -3.93 -3.31
CA VAL A 102 10.21 -3.72 -2.65
C VAL A 102 11.10 -4.94 -2.88
N MET A 103 12.25 -4.73 -3.49
CA MET A 103 13.23 -5.78 -3.77
C MET A 103 14.64 -5.25 -3.56
N ARG A 104 15.41 -5.89 -2.66
CA ARG A 104 16.80 -5.52 -2.37
C ARG A 104 17.00 -4.01 -2.09
N GLY A 105 16.03 -3.40 -1.40
CA GLY A 105 16.05 -1.96 -1.08
C GLY A 105 15.52 -1.04 -2.18
N VAL A 106 15.32 -1.54 -3.39
CA VAL A 106 14.71 -0.80 -4.50
C VAL A 106 13.19 -0.82 -4.33
N VAL A 107 12.57 0.34 -4.49
CA VAL A 107 11.11 0.52 -4.45
C VAL A 107 10.64 0.93 -5.83
N ASP A 108 9.77 0.11 -6.41
CA ASP A 108 9.05 0.39 -7.65
C ASP A 108 7.56 0.50 -7.31
N VAL A 109 6.92 1.60 -7.72
CA VAL A 109 5.51 1.85 -7.42
C VAL A 109 4.73 1.91 -8.71
N ILE A 110 3.77 1.00 -8.84
CA ILE A 110 2.77 1.05 -9.89
C ILE A 110 1.63 1.92 -9.38
N GLU A 111 1.57 3.14 -9.88
CA GLU A 111 0.45 4.04 -9.61
C GLU A 111 -0.80 3.58 -10.39
N SER A 112 -1.99 3.76 -9.81
CA SER A 112 -3.27 3.36 -10.43
C SER A 112 -3.28 1.91 -10.90
N ALA A 113 -2.77 1.00 -10.06
CA ALA A 113 -2.62 -0.41 -10.38
C ALA A 113 -3.97 -1.10 -10.69
N PHE A 114 -5.09 -0.63 -10.14
CA PHE A 114 -6.43 -1.16 -10.42
C PHE A 114 -7.60 -0.24 -10.01
#